data_AF-A0A7K3HDU8-F1
#
_entry.id   AF-A0A7K3HDU8-F1
#
_cell.length_a   1.000
_cell.length_b   1.000
_cell.length_c   1.000
_cell.angle_alpha   90.00
_cell.angle_beta   90.00
_cell.angle_gamma   90.00
#
_symmetry.space_group_name_H-M   'P 1'
#
loop_
_entity.id
_entity.type
_entity.pdbx_description
1 polymer ?
#
loop_
_entity_poly.entity_id
_entity_poly.type
_entity_poly.pdbx_seq_one_letter_code
_entity_poly.pdbx_strand_id
1 'polypeptide(L)'
;LAEEEYRLALVWGTPRTVGRALRVLGTVTGGRRGTELSQRAVAVLRTAPEGVERELVLALIALGDRLTAAGERGRARTVLREAAGLAGELGARRMVAAAERSLVDSGARVTRVHSGVAALTESERRIAGLAAEGRTNAEICELLHLARRTVETHLTSAYRKLGIRRRSELPAALGPL
;
A
#
# COMPACT_ATOMS: atom_id res chain seq x y z
N LEU A 1 1.68 21.06 33.69
CA LEU A 1 0.80 19.87 33.79
C LEU A 1 1.08 18.83 32.70
N ALA A 2 0.99 19.15 31.41
CA ALA A 2 1.21 18.17 30.32
C ALA A 2 2.63 17.57 30.27
N GLU A 3 3.66 18.34 30.64
CA GLU A 3 5.05 17.85 30.71
C GLU A 3 5.33 17.00 31.97
N GLU A 4 4.56 17.20 33.05
CA GLU A 4 4.63 16.44 34.30
C GLU A 4 4.10 15.01 34.09
N GLU A 5 2.96 14.91 33.41
CA GLU A 5 2.32 13.67 32.98
C GLU A 5 3.21 12.86 32.01
N TYR A 6 3.95 13.55 31.12
CA TYR A 6 4.93 12.92 30.22
C TYR A 6 6.14 12.35 30.99
N ARG A 7 6.58 13.02 32.06
CA ARG A 7 7.71 12.59 32.90
C ARG A 7 7.35 11.36 33.75
N LEU A 8 6.14 11.31 34.30
CA LEU A 8 5.65 10.18 35.11
C LEU A 8 5.40 8.91 34.26
N ALA A 9 4.95 9.07 33.01
CA ALA A 9 4.83 7.97 32.05
C ALA A 9 6.18 7.38 31.60
N LEU A 10 7.29 8.13 31.68
CA LEU A 10 8.63 7.61 31.35
C LEU A 10 9.29 6.86 32.51
N VAL A 11 8.88 7.11 33.75
CA VAL A 11 9.43 6.44 34.94
C VAL A 11 8.63 5.16 35.26
N TRP A 12 7.29 5.18 35.13
CA TRP A 12 6.38 4.06 35.49
C TRP A 12 5.41 3.60 34.37
N GLY A 13 5.50 4.16 33.15
CA GLY A 13 4.58 3.80 32.08
C GLY A 13 4.98 2.49 31.39
N THR A 14 4.03 1.57 31.25
CA THR A 14 4.22 0.41 30.39
C THR A 14 4.46 0.88 28.94
N PRO A 15 5.25 0.15 28.12
CA PRO A 15 5.47 0.51 26.72
C PRO A 15 4.17 0.80 25.95
N ARG A 16 3.08 0.13 26.34
CA ARG A 16 1.72 0.39 25.84
C ARG A 16 1.27 1.84 26.07
N THR A 17 1.36 2.36 27.29
CA THR A 17 0.88 3.71 27.63
C THR A 17 1.77 4.78 27.00
N VAL A 18 3.09 4.59 27.01
CA VAL A 18 4.05 5.48 26.36
C VAL A 18 3.81 5.54 24.85
N GLY A 19 3.68 4.37 24.20
CA GLY A 19 3.39 4.29 22.77
C GLY A 19 2.07 4.97 22.39
N ARG A 20 1.02 4.75 23.17
CA ARG A 20 -0.29 5.41 22.99
C ARG A 20 -0.18 6.94 23.11
N ALA A 21 0.49 7.43 24.14
CA ALA A 21 0.67 8.86 24.37
C ALA A 21 1.43 9.52 23.22
N LEU A 22 2.55 8.93 22.79
CA LEU A 22 3.34 9.40 21.66
C LEU A 22 2.54 9.42 20.35
N ARG A 23 1.72 8.38 20.11
CA ARG A 23 0.83 8.32 18.94
C ARG A 23 -0.18 9.46 18.94
N VAL A 24 -0.89 9.67 20.05
CA VAL A 24 -1.90 10.73 20.16
C VAL A 24 -1.25 12.10 20.01
N LEU A 25 -0.12 12.33 20.68
CA LEU A 25 0.62 13.58 20.58
C LEU A 25 1.10 13.83 19.15
N GLY A 26 1.65 12.82 18.46
CA GLY A 26 2.06 12.93 17.07
C GLY A 26 0.91 13.31 16.12
N THR A 27 -0.28 12.74 16.34
CA THR A 27 -1.49 13.06 15.57
C THR A 27 -1.94 14.50 15.78
N VAL A 28 -1.89 15.02 17.01
CA VAL A 28 -2.29 16.40 17.32
C VAL A 28 -1.24 17.41 16.84
N THR A 29 0.05 17.11 17.02
CA THR A 29 1.13 18.03 16.65
C THR A 29 1.27 18.20 15.13
N GLY A 30 1.16 17.12 14.35
CA GLY A 30 1.34 17.18 12.89
C GLY A 30 2.72 17.67 12.44
N GLY A 31 2.88 17.90 11.12
CA GLY A 31 4.15 18.31 10.53
C GLY A 31 5.32 17.35 10.83
N ARG A 32 6.55 17.86 10.71
CA ARG A 32 7.78 17.09 10.96
C ARG A 32 7.83 16.54 12.39
N ARG A 33 7.49 17.37 13.38
CA ARG A 33 7.53 16.99 14.79
C ARG A 33 6.51 15.89 15.12
N GLY A 34 5.31 15.97 14.55
CA GLY A 34 4.30 14.92 14.69
C GLY A 34 4.76 13.59 14.10
N THR A 35 5.43 13.62 12.94
CA THR A 35 6.02 12.41 12.32
C THR A 35 7.08 11.78 13.22
N GLU A 36 8.00 12.57 13.79
CA GLU A 36 9.01 12.07 14.74
C GLU A 36 8.37 11.40 15.96
N LEU A 37 7.31 12.01 16.52
CA LEU A 37 6.58 11.45 17.66
C LEU A 37 5.89 10.13 17.31
N SER A 38 5.26 10.03 16.14
CA SER A 38 4.67 8.77 15.65
C SER A 38 5.73 7.69 15.38
N GLN A 39 6.92 8.05 14.88
CA GLN A 39 8.04 7.12 14.72
C GLN A 39 8.53 6.59 16.08
N ARG A 40 8.65 7.47 17.08
CA ARG A 40 9.01 7.06 18.45
C ARG A 40 7.95 6.14 19.07
N ALA A 41 6.66 6.39 18.82
CA ALA A 41 5.59 5.51 19.27
C ALA A 41 5.78 4.08 18.74
N VAL A 42 6.02 3.94 17.43
CA VAL A 42 6.28 2.64 16.78
C VAL A 42 7.53 1.99 17.36
N ALA A 43 8.61 2.74 17.55
CA ALA A 43 9.86 2.20 18.09
C ALA A 43 9.67 1.60 19.51
N VAL A 44 9.02 2.34 20.40
CA VAL A 44 8.75 1.88 21.78
C VAL A 44 7.88 0.61 21.79
N LEU A 45 6.86 0.57 20.93
CA LEU A 45 5.93 -0.55 20.87
C LEU A 45 6.55 -1.81 20.23
N ARG A 46 7.50 -1.66 19.30
CA ARG A 46 8.21 -2.80 18.70
C ARG A 46 9.16 -3.49 19.66
N THR A 47 9.75 -2.74 20.60
CA THR A 47 10.69 -3.29 21.59
C THR A 47 9.99 -3.74 22.87
N ALA A 48 8.66 -3.63 22.93
CA ALA A 48 7.90 -4.01 24.11
C ALA A 48 7.69 -5.53 24.20
N PRO A 49 7.46 -6.08 25.40
CA PRO A 49 6.93 -7.43 25.56
C PRO A 49 5.55 -7.61 24.91
N GLU A 50 5.09 -8.86 24.84
CA GLU A 50 3.79 -9.25 24.28
C GLU A 50 2.60 -8.44 24.85
N GLY A 51 1.53 -8.34 24.07
CA GLY A 51 0.28 -7.67 24.44
C GLY A 51 0.21 -6.19 24.07
N VAL A 52 1.10 -5.69 23.19
CA VAL A 52 1.06 -4.31 22.68
C VAL A 52 0.69 -4.23 21.19
N GLU A 53 0.41 -5.36 20.55
CA GLU A 53 0.25 -5.50 19.10
C GLU A 53 -0.86 -4.58 18.58
N ARG A 54 -1.97 -4.45 19.34
CA ARG A 54 -3.05 -3.51 19.01
C ARG A 54 -2.57 -2.05 19.00
N GLU A 55 -1.79 -1.62 19.99
CA GLU A 55 -1.26 -0.25 20.00
C GLU A 55 -0.21 -0.07 18.91
N LEU A 56 0.59 -1.09 18.60
CA LEU A 56 1.55 -1.06 17.50
C LEU A 56 0.85 -0.82 16.17
N VAL A 57 -0.22 -1.56 15.86
CA VAL A 57 -1.02 -1.33 14.64
C VAL A 57 -1.54 0.11 14.60
N LEU A 58 -2.12 0.61 15.69
CA LEU A 58 -2.64 1.99 15.73
C LEU A 58 -1.51 3.02 15.52
N ALA A 59 -0.31 2.77 16.04
CA ALA A 59 0.84 3.64 15.87
C ALA A 59 1.38 3.61 14.43
N LEU A 60 1.39 2.43 13.79
CA LEU A 60 1.74 2.28 12.39
C LEU A 60 0.74 3.01 11.47
N ILE A 61 -0.57 2.89 11.72
CA ILE A 61 -1.60 3.64 10.96
C ILE A 61 -1.34 5.14 11.08
N ALA A 62 -1.22 5.65 12.30
CA ALA A 62 -0.98 7.07 12.53
C ALA A 62 0.32 7.56 11.86
N LEU A 63 1.40 6.79 11.94
CA LEU A 63 2.66 7.12 11.25
C LEU A 63 2.49 7.13 9.73
N GLY A 64 1.75 6.16 9.17
CA GLY A 64 1.42 6.09 7.76
C GLY A 64 0.67 7.35 7.26
N ASP A 65 -0.30 7.82 8.03
CA ASP A 65 -1.05 9.05 7.73
C ASP A 65 -0.12 10.28 7.77
N ARG A 66 0.79 10.35 8.75
CA ARG A 66 1.76 11.45 8.84
C ARG A 66 2.74 11.46 7.67
N LEU A 67 3.27 10.29 7.30
CA LEU A 67 4.16 10.14 6.15
C LEU A 67 3.44 10.51 4.85
N THR A 68 2.16 10.19 4.72
CA THR A 68 1.31 10.61 3.61
C THR A 68 1.22 12.13 3.54
N ALA A 69 0.89 12.78 4.65
CA ALA A 69 0.79 14.25 4.73
C ALA A 69 2.13 14.94 4.42
N ALA A 70 3.25 14.29 4.77
CA ALA A 70 4.61 14.77 4.46
C ALA A 70 5.05 14.50 3.01
N GLY A 71 4.22 13.85 2.18
CA GLY A 71 4.54 13.50 0.79
C GLY A 71 5.41 12.24 0.63
N GLU A 72 5.79 11.58 1.72
CA GLU A 72 6.64 10.38 1.76
C GLU A 72 5.86 9.09 1.46
N ARG A 73 5.10 9.09 0.37
CA ARG A 73 4.12 8.05 0.02
C ARG A 73 4.67 6.63 -0.05
N GLY A 74 5.94 6.47 -0.46
CA GLY A 74 6.61 5.16 -0.50
C GLY A 74 6.74 4.55 0.89
N ARG A 75 7.23 5.33 1.86
CA ARG A 75 7.37 4.91 3.26
C ARG A 75 6.01 4.73 3.92
N ALA A 76 5.05 5.62 3.64
CA ALA A 76 3.67 5.50 4.13
C ALA A 76 3.06 4.14 3.78
N ARG A 77 3.15 3.72 2.51
CA ARG A 77 2.62 2.42 2.06
C ARG A 77 3.29 1.23 2.73
N THR A 78 4.60 1.26 2.95
CA THR A 78 5.31 0.18 3.64
C THR A 78 4.76 0.00 5.05
N VAL A 79 4.68 1.09 5.81
CA VAL A 79 4.20 1.10 7.20
C VAL A 79 2.73 0.68 7.28
N LEU A 80 1.89 1.14 6.35
CA LEU A 80 0.46 0.83 6.35
C LEU A 80 0.14 -0.61 5.93
N ARG A 81 0.96 -1.23 5.05
CA ARG A 81 0.84 -2.67 4.74
C ARG A 81 1.20 -3.53 5.93
N GLU A 82 2.24 -3.16 6.67
CA GLU A 82 2.61 -3.82 7.93
C GLU A 82 1.45 -3.73 8.94
N ALA A 83 0.85 -2.54 9.09
CA ALA A 83 -0.31 -2.36 9.95
C ALA A 83 -1.49 -3.27 9.57
N ALA A 84 -1.78 -3.39 8.27
CA ALA A 84 -2.85 -4.26 7.76
C ALA A 84 -2.57 -5.75 8.00
N GLY A 85 -1.33 -6.20 7.76
CA GLY A 85 -0.91 -7.58 8.00
C GLY A 85 -1.03 -7.97 9.48
N LEU A 86 -0.46 -7.16 10.37
CA LEU A 86 -0.52 -7.38 11.81
C LEU A 86 -1.97 -7.32 12.33
N ALA A 87 -2.80 -6.41 11.82
CA ALA A 87 -4.22 -6.37 12.15
C ALA A 87 -4.97 -7.64 11.70
N GLY A 88 -4.56 -8.22 10.56
CA GLY A 88 -5.08 -9.47 10.04
C GLY A 88 -4.74 -10.67 10.93
N GLU A 89 -3.48 -10.77 11.36
CA GLU A 89 -3.01 -11.80 12.31
C GLU A 89 -3.77 -11.74 13.65
N LEU A 90 -4.10 -10.53 14.13
CA LEU A 90 -4.89 -10.31 15.33
C LEU A 90 -6.40 -10.52 15.15
N GLY A 91 -6.88 -10.78 13.92
CA GLY A 91 -8.31 -10.85 13.61
C GLY A 91 -9.07 -9.51 13.79
N ALA A 92 -8.35 -8.39 13.88
CA ALA A 92 -8.90 -7.07 14.21
C ALA A 92 -9.51 -6.38 12.97
N ARG A 93 -10.64 -6.88 12.46
CA ARG A 93 -11.29 -6.43 11.20
C ARG A 93 -11.44 -4.92 11.06
N ARG A 94 -11.81 -4.21 12.13
CA ARG A 94 -11.95 -2.74 12.12
C ARG A 94 -10.62 -2.03 11.85
N MET A 95 -9.51 -2.59 12.34
CA MET A 95 -8.17 -2.04 12.19
C MET A 95 -7.58 -2.39 10.82
N VAL A 96 -7.87 -3.59 10.28
CA VAL A 96 -7.58 -3.92 8.88
C VAL A 96 -8.21 -2.89 7.95
N ALA A 97 -9.53 -2.68 8.09
CA ALA A 97 -10.24 -1.71 7.26
C ALA A 97 -9.72 -0.27 7.42
N ALA A 98 -9.23 0.10 8.62
CA ALA A 98 -8.62 1.41 8.85
C ALA A 98 -7.26 1.55 8.16
N ALA A 99 -6.41 0.54 8.24
CA ALA A 99 -5.12 0.52 7.55
C ALA A 99 -5.30 0.52 6.02
N GLU A 100 -6.28 -0.23 5.49
CA GLU A 100 -6.62 -0.25 4.07
C GLU A 100 -7.13 1.11 3.56
N ARG A 101 -8.03 1.78 4.31
CA ARG A 101 -8.45 3.15 3.97
C ARG A 101 -7.26 4.11 3.93
N SER A 102 -6.39 4.04 4.93
CA SER A 102 -5.19 4.88 4.99
C SER A 102 -4.22 4.57 3.84
N LEU A 103 -4.13 3.30 3.39
CA LEU A 103 -3.39 2.92 2.18
C LEU A 103 -3.95 3.63 0.95
N VAL A 104 -5.27 3.65 0.78
CA VAL A 104 -5.94 4.38 -0.30
C VAL A 104 -5.60 5.88 -0.25
N ASP A 105 -5.72 6.48 0.93
CA ASP A 105 -5.49 7.91 1.14
C ASP A 105 -4.02 8.31 0.96
N SER A 106 -3.08 7.37 1.16
CA SER A 106 -1.63 7.58 0.99
C SER A 106 -1.19 7.94 -0.43
N GLY A 107 -2.13 8.01 -1.38
CA GLY A 107 -1.81 8.06 -2.79
C GLY A 107 -1.03 6.80 -3.21
N ALA A 108 -1.16 5.69 -2.46
CA ALA A 108 -1.39 4.47 -3.19
C ALA A 108 -2.57 4.84 -4.07
N ARG A 109 -2.34 4.99 -5.37
CA ARG A 109 -3.42 4.62 -6.27
C ARG A 109 -3.88 3.30 -5.67
N VAL A 110 -5.13 3.29 -5.25
CA VAL A 110 -5.96 2.14 -5.55
C VAL A 110 -5.82 2.03 -7.07
N THR A 111 -4.72 1.45 -7.53
CA THR A 111 -4.85 0.25 -8.28
C THR A 111 -5.64 -0.65 -7.32
N ARG A 112 -6.98 -0.43 -7.29
CA ARG A 112 -7.86 -1.37 -7.95
C ARG A 112 -7.11 -1.57 -9.24
N VAL A 113 -6.20 -2.54 -9.20
CA VAL A 113 -6.00 -3.35 -10.36
C VAL A 113 -7.45 -3.75 -10.55
N HIS A 114 -8.16 -3.00 -11.37
CA HIS A 114 -9.17 -3.60 -12.19
C HIS A 114 -8.40 -4.84 -12.67
N SER A 115 -8.72 -5.96 -12.08
CA SER A 115 -8.06 -7.21 -12.39
C SER A 115 -8.97 -7.81 -13.46
N GLY A 116 -8.36 -8.23 -14.56
CA GLY A 116 -9.11 -8.66 -15.72
C GLY A 116 -9.34 -7.55 -16.75
N VAL A 117 -10.19 -7.84 -17.72
CA VAL A 117 -10.27 -7.14 -19.01
C VAL A 117 -10.66 -5.66 -18.90
N ALA A 118 -11.51 -5.31 -17.93
CA ALA A 118 -11.97 -3.93 -17.69
C ALA A 118 -10.85 -2.96 -17.28
N ALA A 119 -9.67 -3.49 -16.94
CA ALA A 119 -8.50 -2.73 -16.51
C ALA A 119 -7.57 -2.26 -17.61
N LEU A 120 -7.69 -2.92 -18.76
CA LEU A 120 -6.86 -2.65 -19.91
C LEU A 120 -7.27 -1.29 -20.46
N THR A 121 -6.28 -0.45 -20.70
CA THR A 121 -6.45 0.70 -21.59
C THR A 121 -6.78 0.20 -22.99
N GLU A 122 -7.35 1.06 -23.82
CA GLU A 122 -7.71 0.71 -25.20
C GLU A 122 -6.51 0.16 -25.98
N SER A 123 -5.34 0.79 -25.84
CA SER A 123 -4.09 0.33 -26.47
C SER A 123 -3.64 -1.03 -25.97
N GLU A 124 -3.72 -1.28 -24.65
CA GLU A 124 -3.37 -2.58 -24.08
C GLU A 124 -4.35 -3.67 -24.53
N ARG A 125 -5.65 -3.37 -24.59
CA ARG A 125 -6.69 -4.32 -25.04
C ARG A 125 -6.48 -4.70 -26.51
N ARG A 126 -6.26 -3.71 -27.38
CA ARG A 126 -6.00 -3.92 -28.81
C ARG A 126 -4.75 -4.76 -29.05
N ILE A 127 -3.65 -4.45 -28.36
CA ILE A 127 -2.39 -5.20 -28.47
C ILE A 127 -2.52 -6.62 -27.90
N ALA A 128 -3.18 -6.77 -26.74
CA ALA A 128 -3.41 -8.06 -26.11
C ALA A 128 -4.34 -8.96 -26.95
N GLY A 129 -5.35 -8.39 -27.62
CA GLY A 129 -6.26 -9.10 -28.53
C GLY A 129 -5.52 -9.68 -29.73
N LEU A 130 -4.78 -8.85 -30.47
CA LEU A 130 -3.92 -9.32 -31.57
C LEU A 130 -2.92 -10.39 -31.10
N ALA A 131 -2.42 -10.23 -29.87
CA ALA A 131 -1.50 -11.20 -29.31
C ALA A 131 -2.17 -12.54 -28.98
N ALA A 132 -3.42 -12.51 -28.50
CA ALA A 132 -4.25 -13.68 -28.23
C ALA A 132 -4.64 -14.43 -29.53
N GLU A 133 -4.78 -13.70 -30.65
CA GLU A 133 -4.99 -14.26 -32.00
C GLU A 133 -3.71 -14.91 -32.58
N GLY A 134 -2.57 -14.84 -31.88
CA GLY A 134 -1.32 -15.49 -32.29
C GLY A 134 -0.31 -14.58 -33.01
N ARG A 135 -0.60 -13.29 -33.23
CA ARG A 135 0.30 -12.35 -33.93
C ARG A 135 1.57 -12.04 -33.17
N THR A 136 2.73 -12.28 -33.75
CA THR A 136 4.03 -11.91 -33.15
C THR A 136 4.13 -10.41 -32.86
N ASN A 137 5.02 -10.03 -31.95
CA ASN A 137 5.23 -8.60 -31.65
C ASN A 137 5.65 -7.81 -32.90
N ALA A 138 6.36 -8.43 -33.85
CA ALA A 138 6.74 -7.79 -35.11
C ALA A 138 5.52 -7.49 -35.98
N GLU A 139 4.63 -8.47 -36.19
CA GLU A 139 3.37 -8.27 -36.93
C GLU A 139 2.48 -7.21 -36.25
N ILE A 140 2.42 -7.19 -34.92
CA ILE A 140 1.67 -6.16 -34.17
C ILE A 140 2.27 -4.77 -34.37
N CYS A 141 3.60 -4.65 -34.40
CA CYS A 141 4.28 -3.39 -34.68
C CYS A 141 3.93 -2.86 -36.06
N GLU A 142 3.92 -3.74 -37.07
CA GLU A 142 3.57 -3.38 -38.44
C GLU A 142 2.10 -2.96 -38.54
N LEU A 143 1.17 -3.75 -37.99
CA LEU A 143 -0.27 -3.49 -38.03
C LEU A 143 -0.68 -2.19 -37.32
N LEU A 144 0.02 -1.85 -36.23
CA LEU A 144 -0.31 -0.69 -35.41
C LEU A 144 0.62 0.51 -35.64
N HIS A 145 1.62 0.36 -36.51
CA HIS A 145 2.69 1.34 -36.73
C HIS A 145 3.37 1.79 -35.43
N LEU A 146 3.69 0.82 -34.55
CA LEU A 146 4.31 1.05 -33.25
C LEU A 146 5.73 0.50 -33.20
N ALA A 147 6.57 1.11 -32.35
CA ALA A 147 7.88 0.53 -32.04
C ALA A 147 7.74 -0.74 -31.19
N ARG A 148 8.67 -1.70 -31.40
CA ARG A 148 8.72 -2.97 -30.65
C ARG A 148 8.70 -2.78 -29.13
N ARG A 149 9.47 -1.81 -28.63
CA ARG A 149 9.53 -1.50 -27.20
C ARG A 149 8.18 -1.06 -26.63
N THR A 150 7.39 -0.34 -27.42
CA THR A 150 6.04 0.12 -27.05
C THR A 150 5.08 -1.06 -26.92
N VAL A 151 5.10 -1.98 -27.89
CA VAL A 151 4.30 -3.22 -27.84
C VAL A 151 4.68 -4.09 -26.63
N GLU A 152 5.99 -4.28 -26.38
CA GLU A 152 6.48 -5.03 -25.21
C GLU A 152 6.04 -4.39 -23.89
N THR A 153 6.10 -3.06 -23.80
CA THR A 153 5.69 -2.30 -22.61
C THR A 153 4.19 -2.45 -22.35
N HIS A 154 3.36 -2.33 -23.39
CA HIS A 154 1.91 -2.52 -23.27
C HIS A 154 1.55 -3.96 -22.89
N LEU A 155 2.18 -4.97 -23.50
CA LEU A 155 1.97 -6.37 -23.13
C LEU A 155 2.38 -6.66 -21.69
N THR A 156 3.53 -6.13 -21.24
CA THR A 156 3.98 -6.27 -19.84
C THR A 156 2.98 -5.67 -18.87
N SER A 157 2.43 -4.50 -19.21
CA SER A 157 1.39 -3.85 -18.40
C SER A 157 0.07 -4.64 -18.42
N ALA A 158 -0.33 -5.16 -19.57
CA ALA A 158 -1.53 -5.99 -19.73
C ALA A 158 -1.44 -7.29 -18.92
N TYR A 159 -0.30 -8.00 -18.96
CA TYR A 159 -0.09 -9.24 -18.20
C TYR A 159 -0.24 -9.01 -16.70
N ARG A 160 0.37 -7.93 -16.21
CA ARG A 160 0.25 -7.53 -14.80
C ARG A 160 -1.20 -7.23 -14.41
N LYS A 161 -1.99 -6.61 -15.30
CA LYS A 161 -3.40 -6.27 -15.06
C LYS A 161 -4.34 -7.48 -15.15
N LEU A 162 -4.02 -8.43 -16.04
CA LEU A 162 -4.75 -9.68 -16.23
C LEU A 162 -4.35 -10.77 -15.21
N GLY A 163 -3.23 -10.59 -14.50
CA GLY A 163 -2.73 -11.57 -13.53
C GLY A 163 -2.05 -12.78 -14.16
N ILE A 164 -1.63 -12.68 -15.43
CA ILE A 164 -1.00 -13.76 -16.19
C ILE A 164 0.50 -13.58 -16.30
N ARG A 165 1.23 -14.66 -16.61
CA ARG A 165 2.70 -14.64 -16.76
C ARG A 165 3.15 -15.01 -18.16
N ARG A 166 2.30 -15.72 -18.91
CA ARG A 166 2.60 -16.28 -20.23
C ARG A 166 1.61 -15.76 -21.24
N ARG A 167 2.13 -15.53 -22.44
CA ARG A 167 1.34 -15.13 -23.61
C ARG A 167 0.22 -16.12 -23.94
N SER A 168 0.45 -17.41 -23.73
CA SER A 168 -0.53 -18.48 -23.96
C SER A 168 -1.77 -18.39 -23.05
N GLU A 169 -1.70 -17.63 -21.96
CA GLU A 169 -2.83 -17.41 -21.05
C GLU A 169 -3.76 -16.27 -21.52
N LEU A 170 -3.34 -15.47 -22.52
CA LEU A 170 -4.11 -14.33 -23.03
C LEU A 170 -5.52 -14.70 -23.52
N PRO A 171 -5.73 -15.75 -24.33
CA PRO A 171 -7.08 -16.09 -24.82
C PRO A 171 -8.04 -16.41 -23.67
N ALA A 172 -7.56 -17.14 -22.66
CA ALA A 172 -8.37 -17.46 -21.48
C ALA A 172 -8.63 -16.22 -20.61
N ALA A 173 -7.64 -15.33 -20.46
CA ALA A 173 -7.74 -14.15 -19.60
C ALA A 173 -8.57 -13.00 -20.21
N LEU A 174 -8.67 -12.92 -21.55
CA LEU A 174 -9.50 -11.95 -22.25
C LEU A 174 -10.97 -12.38 -22.36
N GLY A 175 -11.24 -13.69 -22.22
CA GLY A 175 -12.57 -14.24 -22.48
C GLY A 175 -12.92 -14.24 -23.98
N PRO A 176 -14.13 -14.69 -24.37
CA PRO A 176 -14.59 -14.53 -25.74
C PRO A 176 -14.67 -13.03 -26.07
N LEU A 177 -13.94 -12.62 -27.11
CA LEU A 177 -14.05 -11.29 -27.71
C LEU A 177 -15.33 -11.18 -28.55
#